data_AF-A0A943BKR9-F1
#
_entry.id   AF-A0A943BKR9-F1
#
_cell.length_a   1.000
_cell.length_b   1.000
_cell.length_c   1.000
_cell.angle_alpha   90.00
_cell.angle_beta   90.00
_cell.angle_gamma   90.00
#
_symmetry.space_group_name_H-M   'P 1'
#
loop_
_entity.id
_entity.type
_entity.pdbx_description
1 polymer ?
#
loop_
_entity_poly.entity_id
_entity_poly.type
_entity_poly.pdbx_seq_one_letter_code
_entity_poly.pdbx_strand_id
1 'polypeptide(L)'
;MIWFTSDTHFGHANVLHFTDRPFGDIAHMNRALINAINERVAPTDDLYILGDFSYQMTVVEAAALRSKINCRKVHIVPGNHDKDWTHKDVAGTFIAEPPIVRINIHGQKIVLSHYPLMEWQSMSRGSWHLHGHIHSAGSVYNELNRKQGLMRYDVGVDANDLAPVSLEEIRAWFEGVEFYGRARWWEWVNGTGDPAVAEDCEAVRELMVEVDRDHATAQESAEASRRCASALRELGLGR
;
A
#
# COMPACT_ATOMS: atom_id res chain seq x y z
N MET A 1 -14.98 -6.91 -13.30
CA MET A 1 -14.70 -6.25 -12.01
C MET A 1 -13.19 -6.14 -11.84
N ILE A 2 -12.73 -5.29 -10.93
CA ILE A 2 -11.31 -5.14 -10.60
C ILE A 2 -11.10 -5.61 -9.17
N TRP A 3 -10.11 -6.48 -8.98
CA TRP A 3 -9.78 -7.10 -7.70
C TRP A 3 -8.33 -6.84 -7.33
N PHE A 4 -8.06 -6.80 -6.03
CA PHE A 4 -6.73 -6.56 -5.47
C PHE A 4 -6.43 -7.60 -4.40
N THR A 5 -5.19 -8.07 -4.36
CA THR A 5 -4.64 -8.89 -3.28
C THR A 5 -3.13 -8.64 -3.19
N SER A 6 -2.48 -9.05 -2.12
CA SER A 6 -1.03 -9.05 -2.00
C SER A 6 -0.55 -10.17 -1.07
N ASP A 7 0.76 -10.44 -1.07
CA ASP A 7 1.41 -11.26 -0.04
C ASP A 7 0.87 -12.69 0.03
N THR A 8 0.52 -13.29 -1.12
CA THR A 8 0.05 -14.67 -1.14
C THR A 8 1.14 -15.62 -0.63
N HIS A 9 2.42 -15.29 -0.85
CA HIS A 9 3.58 -16.03 -0.34
C HIS A 9 3.48 -17.54 -0.60
N PHE A 10 3.04 -17.92 -1.79
CA PHE A 10 2.98 -19.32 -2.16
C PHE A 10 4.35 -19.99 -1.99
N GLY A 11 4.39 -21.12 -1.28
CA GLY A 11 5.64 -21.83 -0.97
C GLY A 11 6.35 -21.40 0.32
N HIS A 12 5.92 -20.34 1.01
CA HIS A 12 6.63 -19.79 2.16
C HIS A 12 6.28 -20.47 3.49
N ALA A 13 6.96 -21.56 3.86
CA ALA A 13 6.70 -22.29 5.12
C ALA A 13 6.60 -21.39 6.38
N ASN A 14 7.49 -20.41 6.51
CA ASN A 14 7.56 -19.57 7.69
C ASN A 14 6.36 -18.62 7.84
N VAL A 15 5.66 -18.27 6.73
CA VAL A 15 4.49 -17.36 6.77
C VAL A 15 3.36 -17.89 7.63
N LEU A 16 3.24 -19.22 7.74
CA LEU A 16 2.28 -19.87 8.63
C LEU A 16 2.44 -19.46 10.09
N HIS A 17 3.65 -19.13 10.52
CA HIS A 17 3.96 -18.84 11.91
C HIS A 17 4.08 -17.35 12.21
N PHE A 18 4.69 -16.54 11.33
CA PHE A 18 4.88 -15.12 11.65
C PHE A 18 3.64 -14.24 11.33
N THR A 19 2.67 -14.77 10.58
CA THR A 19 1.38 -14.11 10.31
C THR A 19 0.18 -14.87 10.87
N ASP A 20 0.41 -15.92 11.66
CA ASP A 20 -0.63 -16.77 12.27
C ASP A 20 -1.67 -17.33 11.27
N ARG A 21 -1.25 -17.62 10.03
CA ARG A 21 -2.17 -18.22 9.04
C ARG A 21 -2.63 -19.61 9.50
N PRO A 22 -3.94 -19.90 9.47
CA PRO A 22 -4.53 -21.07 10.11
C PRO A 22 -4.41 -22.35 9.25
N PHE A 23 -3.21 -22.67 8.74
CA PHE A 23 -2.98 -23.85 7.92
C PHE A 23 -1.93 -24.78 8.53
N GLY A 24 -2.22 -26.08 8.51
CA GLY A 24 -1.28 -27.10 9.00
C GLY A 24 -0.05 -27.30 8.11
N ASP A 25 -0.12 -26.95 6.83
CA ASP A 25 1.01 -27.03 5.89
C ASP A 25 0.83 -26.08 4.69
N ILE A 26 1.92 -25.91 3.92
CA ILE A 26 1.95 -25.02 2.75
C ILE A 26 1.11 -25.53 1.60
N ALA A 27 0.95 -26.84 1.43
CA ALA A 27 0.11 -27.36 0.37
C ALA A 27 -1.37 -27.01 0.64
N HIS A 28 -1.80 -27.06 1.90
CA HIS A 28 -3.12 -26.62 2.34
C HIS A 28 -3.29 -25.11 2.14
N MET A 29 -2.36 -24.29 2.62
CA MET A 29 -2.41 -22.83 2.42
C MET A 29 -2.52 -22.46 0.95
N ASN A 30 -1.64 -23.02 0.11
CA ASN A 30 -1.62 -22.72 -1.33
C ASN A 30 -2.98 -23.03 -1.98
N ARG A 31 -3.57 -24.19 -1.66
CA ARG A 31 -4.91 -24.55 -2.18
C ARG A 31 -6.00 -23.61 -1.67
N ALA A 32 -5.98 -23.29 -0.38
CA ALA A 32 -6.99 -22.43 0.24
C ALA A 32 -6.98 -21.02 -0.35
N LEU A 33 -5.81 -20.39 -0.49
CA LEU A 33 -5.70 -19.06 -1.10
C LEU A 33 -6.11 -19.05 -2.58
N ILE A 34 -5.73 -20.07 -3.36
CA ILE A 34 -6.18 -20.20 -4.76
C ILE A 34 -7.71 -20.33 -4.83
N ASN A 35 -8.31 -21.13 -3.95
CA ASN A 35 -9.75 -21.29 -3.90
C ASN A 35 -10.44 -19.96 -3.53
N ALA A 36 -9.97 -19.27 -2.49
CA ALA A 36 -10.50 -17.97 -2.09
C ALA A 36 -10.42 -16.93 -3.22
N ILE A 37 -9.33 -16.91 -4.00
CA ILE A 37 -9.22 -16.08 -5.20
C ILE A 37 -10.28 -16.50 -6.23
N ASN A 38 -10.37 -17.79 -6.56
CA ASN A 38 -11.28 -18.29 -7.60
C ASN A 38 -12.77 -18.19 -7.23
N GLU A 39 -13.11 -18.17 -5.94
CA GLU A 39 -14.48 -17.97 -5.45
C GLU A 39 -14.97 -16.54 -5.66
N ARG A 40 -14.05 -15.56 -5.68
CA ARG A 40 -14.39 -14.14 -5.78
C ARG A 40 -14.10 -13.54 -7.16
N VAL A 41 -13.02 -13.98 -7.80
CA VAL A 41 -12.50 -13.40 -9.04
C VAL A 41 -12.90 -14.25 -10.23
N ALA A 42 -13.74 -13.71 -11.11
CA ALA A 42 -14.18 -14.41 -12.30
C ALA A 42 -13.07 -14.50 -13.37
N PRO A 43 -13.14 -15.47 -14.30
CA PRO A 43 -12.16 -15.60 -15.39
C PRO A 43 -12.01 -14.34 -16.27
N THR A 44 -13.05 -13.52 -16.33
CA THR A 44 -13.15 -12.30 -17.15
C THR A 44 -12.82 -11.01 -16.40
N ASP A 45 -12.53 -11.10 -15.10
CA ASP A 45 -12.14 -9.95 -14.30
C ASP A 45 -10.67 -9.56 -14.52
N ASP A 46 -10.29 -8.43 -13.94
CA ASP A 46 -8.91 -7.97 -13.86
C ASP A 46 -8.47 -8.08 -12.39
N LEU A 47 -7.38 -8.81 -12.11
CA LEU A 47 -6.83 -8.99 -10.76
C LEU A 47 -5.43 -8.39 -10.67
N TYR A 48 -5.23 -7.51 -9.70
CA TYR A 48 -3.92 -6.97 -9.34
C TYR A 48 -3.38 -7.70 -8.12
N ILE A 49 -2.20 -8.30 -8.24
CA ILE A 49 -1.43 -8.85 -7.14
C ILE A 49 -0.32 -7.84 -6.82
N LEU A 50 -0.33 -7.25 -5.62
CA LEU A 50 0.62 -6.20 -5.23
C LEU A 50 1.87 -6.78 -4.55
N GLY A 51 2.47 -7.77 -5.18
CA GLY A 51 3.77 -8.27 -4.80
C GLY A 51 3.75 -9.53 -3.96
N ASP A 52 4.95 -10.10 -3.80
CA ASP A 52 5.26 -11.27 -2.97
C ASP A 52 4.33 -12.47 -3.26
N PHE A 53 4.20 -12.78 -4.56
CA PHE A 53 3.34 -13.88 -5.03
C PHE A 53 3.80 -15.23 -4.49
N SER A 54 5.12 -15.48 -4.51
CA SER A 54 5.73 -16.75 -4.11
C SER A 54 7.09 -16.55 -3.47
N TYR A 55 7.53 -17.48 -2.61
CA TYR A 55 8.83 -17.44 -1.96
C TYR A 55 9.48 -18.84 -1.92
N GLN A 56 10.81 -18.91 -2.08
CA GLN A 56 11.60 -20.15 -2.08
C GLN A 56 11.13 -21.24 -3.07
N MET A 57 10.42 -20.85 -4.12
CA MET A 57 10.05 -21.73 -5.24
C MET A 57 10.83 -21.30 -6.48
N THR A 58 10.92 -22.16 -7.50
CA THR A 58 11.36 -21.73 -8.84
C THR A 58 10.31 -20.85 -9.53
N VAL A 59 10.69 -20.18 -10.62
CA VAL A 59 9.75 -19.37 -11.41
C VAL A 59 8.69 -20.23 -12.10
N VAL A 60 9.07 -21.44 -12.54
CA VAL A 60 8.18 -22.40 -13.21
C VAL A 60 7.15 -22.99 -12.25
N GLU A 61 7.57 -23.36 -11.03
CA GLU A 61 6.62 -23.85 -10.01
C GLU A 61 5.62 -22.76 -9.59
N ALA A 62 6.08 -21.52 -9.47
CA ALA A 62 5.21 -20.40 -9.17
C ALA A 62 4.24 -20.12 -10.34
N ALA A 63 4.70 -20.19 -11.59
CA ALA A 63 3.83 -20.11 -12.77
C ALA A 63 2.77 -21.24 -12.79
N ALA A 64 3.13 -22.45 -12.34
CA ALA A 64 2.20 -23.57 -12.21
C ALA A 64 1.16 -23.38 -11.10
N LEU A 65 1.43 -22.56 -10.08
CA LEU A 65 0.42 -22.13 -9.12
C LEU A 65 -0.47 -21.03 -9.71
N ARG A 66 0.12 -20.07 -10.41
CA ARG A 66 -0.62 -19.02 -11.11
C ARG A 66 -1.61 -19.56 -12.13
N SER A 67 -1.28 -20.65 -12.83
CA SER A 67 -2.20 -21.28 -13.81
C SER A 67 -3.46 -21.88 -13.19
N LYS A 68 -3.48 -22.09 -11.87
CA LYS A 68 -4.67 -22.54 -11.12
C LYS A 68 -5.59 -21.40 -10.71
N ILE A 69 -5.16 -20.14 -10.87
CA ILE A 69 -6.02 -18.96 -10.72
C ILE A 69 -6.76 -18.77 -12.05
N ASN A 70 -8.09 -18.86 -12.00
CA ASN A 70 -8.98 -18.85 -13.17
C ASN A 70 -8.99 -17.51 -13.91
N CYS A 71 -8.71 -16.42 -13.20
CA CYS A 71 -8.59 -15.09 -13.78
C CYS A 71 -7.55 -15.06 -14.91
N ARG A 72 -7.97 -14.62 -16.10
CA ARG A 72 -7.10 -14.55 -17.28
C ARG A 72 -6.18 -13.35 -17.25
N LYS A 73 -6.67 -12.19 -16.78
CA LYS A 73 -5.91 -10.96 -16.69
C LYS A 73 -5.44 -10.73 -15.26
N VAL A 74 -4.20 -11.13 -14.99
CA VAL A 74 -3.59 -10.91 -13.69
C VAL A 74 -2.36 -10.03 -13.86
N HIS A 75 -2.41 -8.87 -13.23
CA HIS A 75 -1.33 -7.90 -13.14
C HIS A 75 -0.49 -8.20 -11.90
N ILE A 76 0.83 -8.16 -12.01
CA ILE A 76 1.74 -8.28 -10.87
C ILE A 76 2.52 -6.97 -10.72
N VAL A 77 2.33 -6.30 -9.58
CA VAL A 77 3.17 -5.17 -9.15
C VAL A 77 4.28 -5.77 -8.28
N PRO A 78 5.56 -5.63 -8.63
CA PRO A 78 6.62 -6.43 -8.03
C PRO A 78 6.87 -6.10 -6.55
N GLY A 79 6.92 -7.14 -5.71
CA GLY A 79 7.43 -7.10 -4.33
C GLY A 79 8.90 -7.53 -4.20
N ASN A 80 9.45 -7.54 -2.98
CA ASN A 80 10.85 -7.92 -2.72
C ASN A 80 11.14 -9.41 -2.96
N HIS A 81 10.12 -10.26 -2.89
CA HIS A 81 10.28 -11.71 -3.10
C HIS A 81 9.87 -12.18 -4.50
N ASP A 82 9.35 -11.27 -5.32
CA ASP A 82 8.97 -11.63 -6.67
C ASP A 82 10.16 -11.89 -7.58
N LYS A 83 9.89 -12.75 -8.55
CA LYS A 83 10.84 -13.18 -9.56
C LYS A 83 10.76 -12.28 -10.77
N ASP A 84 11.71 -12.43 -11.68
CA ASP A 84 11.61 -11.83 -13.00
C ASP A 84 10.54 -12.55 -13.84
N TRP A 85 9.33 -12.01 -13.84
CA TRP A 85 8.20 -12.49 -14.63
C TRP A 85 8.29 -12.13 -16.12
N THR A 86 9.31 -11.37 -16.53
CA THR A 86 9.59 -11.06 -17.94
C THR A 86 10.49 -12.11 -18.60
N HIS A 87 11.03 -13.05 -17.80
CA HIS A 87 11.86 -14.15 -18.30
C HIS A 87 11.11 -15.00 -19.32
N LYS A 88 11.79 -15.37 -20.42
CA LYS A 88 11.21 -16.09 -21.57
C LYS A 88 10.44 -17.37 -21.22
N ASP A 89 10.86 -18.09 -20.18
CA ASP A 89 10.27 -19.39 -19.81
C ASP A 89 8.90 -19.24 -19.13
N VAL A 90 8.57 -18.04 -18.65
CA VAL A 90 7.31 -17.74 -17.94
C VAL A 90 6.63 -16.47 -18.47
N ALA A 91 7.11 -15.91 -19.57
CA ALA A 91 6.55 -14.72 -20.18
C ALA A 91 5.05 -14.94 -20.48
N GLY A 92 4.22 -13.97 -20.11
CA GLY A 92 2.75 -14.06 -20.24
C GLY A 92 2.03 -14.72 -19.07
N THR A 93 2.74 -15.21 -18.05
CA THR A 93 2.14 -15.69 -16.78
C THR A 93 1.38 -14.56 -16.05
N PHE A 94 1.94 -13.35 -16.11
CA PHE A 94 1.36 -12.13 -15.60
C PHE A 94 1.51 -11.00 -16.61
N ILE A 95 0.67 -9.97 -16.46
CA ILE A 95 0.97 -8.63 -16.97
C ILE A 95 1.91 -8.00 -15.94
N ALA A 96 3.21 -7.96 -16.25
CA ALA A 96 4.22 -7.40 -15.36
C ALA A 96 4.15 -5.87 -15.36
N GLU A 97 3.85 -5.29 -14.21
CA GLU A 97 3.71 -3.85 -14.01
C GLU A 97 4.99 -3.23 -13.42
N PRO A 98 5.20 -1.91 -13.53
CA PRO A 98 6.28 -1.23 -12.80
C PRO A 98 6.03 -1.25 -11.27
N PRO A 99 7.07 -1.02 -10.44
CA PRO A 99 6.94 -1.05 -8.97
C PRO A 99 5.93 -0.07 -8.36
N ILE A 100 5.57 0.99 -9.09
CA ILE A 100 4.52 1.94 -8.72
C ILE A 100 3.62 2.12 -9.94
N VAL A 101 2.36 1.71 -9.82
CA VAL A 101 1.35 1.80 -10.88
C VAL A 101 0.36 2.89 -10.55
N ARG A 102 -0.12 3.57 -11.59
CA ARG A 102 -1.16 4.60 -11.49
C ARG A 102 -2.31 4.21 -12.40
N ILE A 103 -3.48 4.03 -11.81
CA ILE A 103 -4.70 3.76 -12.56
C ILE A 103 -5.75 4.82 -12.25
N ASN A 104 -6.63 5.06 -13.22
CA ASN A 104 -7.76 5.96 -13.08
C ASN A 104 -9.02 5.22 -13.51
N ILE A 105 -9.89 4.93 -12.56
CA ILE A 105 -11.11 4.17 -12.79
C ILE A 105 -12.29 5.10 -12.49
N HIS A 106 -12.97 5.52 -13.56
CA HIS A 106 -14.13 6.42 -13.48
C HIS A 106 -13.85 7.71 -12.67
N GLY A 107 -12.67 8.29 -12.83
CA GLY A 107 -12.26 9.51 -12.14
C GLY A 107 -11.57 9.28 -10.79
N GLN A 108 -11.69 8.08 -10.21
CA GLN A 108 -10.95 7.72 -9.00
C GLN A 108 -9.51 7.37 -9.36
N LYS A 109 -8.55 8.15 -8.85
CA LYS A 109 -7.12 7.87 -8.99
C LYS A 109 -6.67 6.89 -7.92
N ILE A 110 -5.89 5.89 -8.31
CA ILE A 110 -5.36 4.86 -7.42
C ILE A 110 -3.89 4.65 -7.73
N VAL A 111 -3.06 4.62 -6.68
CA VAL A 111 -1.63 4.31 -6.73
C VAL A 111 -1.42 2.93 -6.12
N LEU A 112 -0.87 2.01 -6.90
CA LEU A 112 -0.56 0.66 -6.46
C LEU A 112 0.96 0.54 -6.25
N SER A 113 1.37 -0.05 -5.14
CA SER A 113 2.76 -0.48 -4.92
C SER A 113 2.76 -1.63 -3.93
N HIS A 114 3.74 -2.53 -3.98
CA HIS A 114 3.87 -3.53 -2.92
C HIS A 114 4.13 -2.89 -1.56
N TYR A 115 5.03 -1.91 -1.51
CA TYR A 115 5.41 -1.23 -0.28
C TYR A 115 4.39 -0.13 0.08
N PRO A 116 4.08 0.04 1.38
CA PRO A 116 3.35 1.22 1.83
C PRO A 116 4.15 2.48 1.52
N LEU A 117 3.53 3.42 0.81
CA LEU A 117 4.11 4.72 0.54
C LEU A 117 3.69 5.71 1.63
N MET A 118 4.64 6.58 1.95
CA MET A 118 4.46 7.70 2.88
C MET A 118 3.59 8.80 2.25
N GLU A 119 3.86 9.14 0.99
CA GLU A 119 3.03 10.02 0.17
C GLU A 119 2.88 9.39 -1.22
N TRP A 120 1.74 9.61 -1.84
CA TRP A 120 1.46 9.13 -3.19
C TRP A 120 0.83 10.21 -4.04
N GLN A 121 0.85 9.99 -5.36
CA GLN A 121 0.39 10.99 -6.31
C GLN A 121 -1.09 11.34 -6.07
N SER A 122 -1.37 12.64 -5.93
CA SER A 122 -2.71 13.19 -5.68
C SER A 122 -3.33 12.81 -4.32
N MET A 123 -2.53 12.43 -3.32
CA MET A 123 -3.00 12.17 -1.95
C MET A 123 -3.84 13.33 -1.41
N SER A 124 -3.35 14.57 -1.55
CA SER A 124 -4.07 15.80 -1.19
C SER A 124 -5.29 16.13 -2.06
N ARG A 125 -5.67 15.23 -2.97
CA ARG A 125 -6.87 15.31 -3.81
C ARG A 125 -7.67 14.01 -3.74
N GLY A 126 -7.52 13.23 -2.66
CA GLY A 126 -8.31 12.04 -2.39
C GLY A 126 -8.00 10.81 -3.26
N SER A 127 -6.81 10.72 -3.87
CA SER A 127 -6.41 9.46 -4.52
C SER A 127 -6.17 8.37 -3.49
N TRP A 128 -6.42 7.12 -3.87
CA TRP A 128 -6.20 5.97 -3.00
C TRP A 128 -4.81 5.40 -3.19
N HIS A 129 -4.23 4.85 -2.14
CA HIS A 129 -3.04 4.03 -2.21
C HIS A 129 -3.32 2.62 -1.71
N LEU A 130 -3.11 1.63 -2.57
CA LEU A 130 -3.26 0.22 -2.23
C LEU A 130 -1.86 -0.41 -2.15
N HIS A 131 -1.61 -1.18 -1.09
CA HIS A 131 -0.33 -1.85 -0.87
C HIS A 131 -0.47 -3.20 -0.16
N GLY A 132 0.66 -3.87 0.07
CA GLY A 132 0.76 -5.07 0.90
C GLY A 132 1.95 -4.96 1.85
N HIS A 133 2.82 -5.99 1.86
CA HIS A 133 4.14 -6.04 2.47
C HIS A 133 4.18 -6.11 4.01
N ILE A 134 3.28 -5.39 4.69
CA ILE A 134 3.39 -5.19 6.15
C ILE A 134 2.76 -6.31 6.97
N HIS A 135 2.05 -7.24 6.34
CA HIS A 135 1.39 -8.37 7.00
C HIS A 135 0.52 -7.96 8.18
N SER A 136 -0.35 -6.97 7.98
CA SER A 136 -1.25 -6.51 9.05
C SER A 136 -2.11 -7.66 9.54
N ALA A 137 -2.18 -7.85 10.86
CA ALA A 137 -3.08 -8.82 11.46
C ALA A 137 -4.53 -8.30 11.40
N GLY A 138 -5.28 -8.77 10.40
CA GLY A 138 -6.66 -8.36 10.15
C GLY A 138 -6.80 -6.87 9.79
N SER A 139 -8.00 -6.34 9.98
CA SER A 139 -8.38 -5.00 9.49
C SER A 139 -7.82 -3.82 10.30
N VAL A 140 -7.15 -4.05 11.43
CA VAL A 140 -6.79 -2.99 12.40
C VAL A 140 -6.00 -1.86 11.75
N TYR A 141 -5.01 -2.19 10.91
CA TYR A 141 -4.22 -1.20 10.19
C TYR A 141 -5.08 -0.35 9.24
N ASN A 142 -5.96 -0.99 8.47
CA ASN A 142 -6.87 -0.32 7.55
C ASN A 142 -7.89 0.56 8.29
N GLU A 143 -8.36 0.12 9.45
CA GLU A 143 -9.24 0.94 10.31
C GLU A 143 -8.54 2.18 10.84
N LEU A 144 -7.28 2.06 11.26
CA LEU A 144 -6.51 3.21 11.75
C LEU A 144 -6.23 4.21 10.62
N ASN A 145 -5.86 3.75 9.42
CA ASN A 145 -5.73 4.61 8.26
C ASN A 145 -7.06 5.35 7.98
N ARG A 146 -8.18 4.62 7.98
CA ARG A 146 -9.52 5.21 7.77
C ARG A 146 -9.86 6.27 8.82
N LYS A 147 -9.62 6.00 10.10
CA LYS A 147 -9.86 6.95 11.21
C LYS A 147 -9.02 8.22 11.12
N GLN A 148 -7.84 8.13 10.51
CA GLN A 148 -6.93 9.26 10.28
C GLN A 148 -7.21 10.02 8.98
N GLY A 149 -8.17 9.58 8.16
CA GLY A 149 -8.39 10.13 6.82
C GLY A 149 -7.27 9.77 5.83
N LEU A 150 -6.40 8.81 6.16
CA LEU A 150 -5.39 8.32 5.22
C LEU A 150 -6.07 7.39 4.22
N MET A 151 -6.11 7.80 2.95
CA MET A 151 -6.69 7.01 1.86
C MET A 151 -5.78 5.86 1.42
N ARG A 152 -5.25 5.10 2.38
CA ARG A 152 -4.31 4.00 2.23
C ARG A 152 -4.92 2.70 2.73
N TYR A 153 -4.77 1.63 1.97
CA TYR A 153 -5.37 0.33 2.24
C TYR A 153 -4.38 -0.80 1.96
N ASP A 154 -4.17 -1.65 2.96
CA ASP A 154 -3.45 -2.92 2.85
C ASP A 154 -4.38 -3.98 2.24
N VAL A 155 -4.08 -4.40 1.01
CA VAL A 155 -4.77 -5.47 0.26
C VAL A 155 -4.08 -6.84 0.46
N GLY A 156 -3.10 -6.93 1.35
CA GLY A 156 -2.47 -8.18 1.75
C GLY A 156 -3.49 -9.19 2.28
N VAL A 157 -3.30 -10.47 1.96
CA VAL A 157 -4.23 -11.54 2.37
C VAL A 157 -4.44 -11.58 3.90
N ASP A 158 -3.41 -11.25 4.68
CA ASP A 158 -3.45 -11.26 6.15
C ASP A 158 -4.36 -10.16 6.72
N ALA A 159 -4.53 -9.06 5.98
CA ALA A 159 -5.40 -7.95 6.37
C ALA A 159 -6.87 -8.16 5.96
N ASN A 160 -7.16 -9.15 5.11
CA ASN A 160 -8.42 -9.27 4.37
C ASN A 160 -9.00 -10.70 4.37
N ASP A 161 -8.97 -11.38 5.51
CA ASP A 161 -9.54 -12.72 5.70
C ASP A 161 -9.07 -13.74 4.65
N LEU A 162 -7.80 -13.62 4.23
CA LEU A 162 -7.15 -14.49 3.25
C LEU A 162 -7.81 -14.49 1.85
N ALA A 163 -8.48 -13.40 1.49
CA ALA A 163 -9.21 -13.27 0.24
C ALA A 163 -8.91 -11.93 -0.49
N PRO A 164 -9.06 -11.88 -1.82
CA PRO A 164 -8.99 -10.62 -2.57
C PRO A 164 -10.13 -9.66 -2.20
N VAL A 165 -9.86 -8.37 -2.31
CA VAL A 165 -10.85 -7.29 -2.15
C VAL A 165 -11.16 -6.65 -3.49
N SER A 166 -12.43 -6.35 -3.74
CA SER A 166 -12.87 -5.67 -4.96
C SER A 166 -12.66 -4.15 -4.87
N LEU A 167 -12.60 -3.52 -6.04
CA LEU A 167 -12.63 -2.06 -6.14
C LEU A 167 -13.87 -1.46 -5.44
N GLU A 168 -15.01 -2.12 -5.56
CA GLU A 168 -16.28 -1.71 -4.98
C GLU A 168 -16.26 -1.77 -3.45
N GLU A 169 -15.65 -2.80 -2.86
CA GLU A 169 -15.45 -2.90 -1.41
C GLU A 169 -14.52 -1.81 -0.89
N ILE A 170 -13.42 -1.55 -1.59
CA ILE A 170 -12.49 -0.45 -1.23
C ILE A 170 -13.20 0.91 -1.37
N ARG A 171 -14.05 1.08 -2.39
CA ARG A 171 -14.86 2.28 -2.56
C ARG A 171 -15.81 2.49 -1.39
N ALA A 172 -16.54 1.45 -1.00
CA ALA A 172 -17.45 1.48 0.13
C ALA A 172 -16.68 1.75 1.45
N TRP A 173 -15.49 1.17 1.59
CA TRP A 173 -14.62 1.40 2.74
C TRP A 173 -14.26 2.88 2.93
N PHE A 174 -13.91 3.55 1.83
CA PHE A 174 -13.54 4.96 1.83
C PHE A 174 -14.73 5.93 1.72
N GLU A 175 -15.96 5.43 1.64
CA GLU A 175 -17.14 6.29 1.57
C GLU A 175 -17.27 7.16 2.84
N GLY A 176 -17.49 8.47 2.62
CA GLY A 176 -17.62 9.46 3.67
C GLY A 176 -16.35 9.81 4.43
N VAL A 177 -15.18 9.30 4.02
CA VAL A 177 -13.89 9.65 4.64
C VAL A 177 -13.42 11.00 4.11
N GLU A 178 -13.26 11.98 5.00
CA GLU A 178 -12.51 13.20 4.68
C GLU A 178 -11.02 12.87 4.66
N PHE A 179 -10.38 13.06 3.51
CA PHE A 179 -8.99 12.67 3.34
C PHE A 179 -8.05 13.69 4.00
N TYR A 180 -7.02 13.17 4.67
CA TYR A 180 -5.91 13.97 5.17
C TYR A 180 -5.08 14.52 4.01
N GLY A 181 -4.47 15.68 4.22
CA GLY A 181 -3.71 16.40 3.21
C GLY A 181 -2.40 15.70 2.81
N ARG A 182 -1.37 16.50 2.49
CA ARG A 182 -0.05 15.95 2.21
C ARG A 182 0.60 15.46 3.49
N ALA A 183 1.35 14.37 3.38
CA ALA A 183 2.23 13.93 4.43
C ALA A 183 3.28 15.05 4.70
N ARG A 184 3.54 15.40 5.97
CA ARG A 184 4.62 16.34 6.37
C ARG A 184 5.75 15.68 7.18
N TRP A 185 7.01 15.86 6.76
CA TRP A 185 8.15 15.13 7.33
C TRP A 185 8.27 15.13 8.85
N TRP A 186 7.93 16.23 9.51
CA TRP A 186 7.99 16.35 10.97
C TRP A 186 6.92 15.55 11.72
N GLU A 187 5.94 14.96 11.02
CA GLU A 187 4.92 14.11 11.65
C GLU A 187 5.42 12.67 11.91
N TRP A 188 6.58 12.29 11.38
CA TRP A 188 7.05 10.89 11.44
C TRP A 188 8.57 10.69 11.54
N VAL A 189 9.39 11.75 11.59
CA VAL A 189 10.85 11.57 11.72
C VAL A 189 11.30 11.02 13.07
N ASN A 190 10.44 11.02 14.09
CA ASN A 190 10.73 10.42 15.39
C ASN A 190 10.48 8.90 15.42
N GLY A 191 11.13 8.15 14.53
CA GLY A 191 10.97 6.69 14.45
C GLY A 191 11.51 5.91 15.65
N THR A 192 12.32 6.54 16.50
CA THR A 192 12.89 5.95 17.73
C THR A 192 12.07 6.25 18.98
N GLY A 193 11.10 7.16 18.90
CA GLY A 193 10.36 7.65 20.06
C GLY A 193 11.21 8.51 21.00
N ASP A 194 12.28 9.12 20.51
CA ASP A 194 13.14 10.01 21.28
C ASP A 194 12.36 11.27 21.71
N PRO A 195 12.23 11.55 23.02
CA PRO A 195 11.49 12.73 23.48
C PRO A 195 12.06 14.07 22.98
N ALA A 196 13.38 14.19 22.79
CA ALA A 196 14.00 15.40 22.28
C ALA A 196 13.62 15.62 20.81
N VAL A 197 13.64 14.55 20.01
CA VAL A 197 13.17 14.60 18.61
C VAL A 197 11.69 14.94 18.55
N ALA A 198 10.87 14.44 19.49
CA ALA A 198 9.45 14.78 19.56
C ALA A 198 9.24 16.29 19.84
N GLU A 199 9.98 16.86 20.78
CA GLU A 199 9.95 18.28 21.11
C GLU A 199 10.37 19.14 19.92
N ASP A 200 11.46 18.77 19.25
CA ASP A 200 11.93 19.45 18.04
C ASP A 200 10.88 19.40 16.91
N CYS A 201 10.21 18.25 16.73
CA CYS A 201 9.15 18.10 15.74
C CYS A 201 7.93 18.97 16.05
N GLU A 202 7.57 19.12 17.32
CA GLU A 202 6.46 19.98 17.72
C GLU A 202 6.81 21.46 17.51
N ALA A 203 8.04 21.88 17.83
CA ALA A 203 8.51 23.24 17.53
C ALA A 203 8.49 23.54 16.02
N VAL A 204 8.90 22.58 15.18
CA VAL A 204 8.76 22.68 13.71
C VAL A 204 7.30 22.76 13.30
N ARG A 205 6.43 21.92 13.88
CA ARG A 205 5.00 21.91 13.59
C ARG A 205 4.37 23.27 13.86
N GLU A 206 4.61 23.87 15.03
CA GLU A 206 4.06 25.18 15.41
C GLU A 206 4.45 26.27 14.41
N LEU A 207 5.71 26.30 13.96
CA LEU A 207 6.16 27.26 12.95
C LEU A 207 5.48 27.03 11.59
N MET A 208 5.31 25.77 11.20
CA MET A 208 4.71 25.41 9.91
C MET A 208 3.19 25.66 9.86
N VAL A 209 2.50 25.84 11.00
CA VAL A 209 1.08 26.22 11.01
C VAL A 209 0.83 27.52 10.24
N GLU A 210 1.74 28.49 10.29
CA GLU A 210 1.57 29.77 9.59
C GLU A 210 1.63 29.61 8.06
N VAL A 211 2.48 28.71 7.56
CA VAL A 211 2.67 28.44 6.12
C VAL A 211 1.47 27.70 5.52
N ASP A 212 0.80 26.90 6.34
CA ASP A 212 -0.29 26.03 5.91
C ASP A 212 -1.67 26.68 6.08
N ARG A 213 -1.72 27.98 6.43
CA ARG A 213 -2.96 28.76 6.40
C ARG A 213 -3.36 29.10 4.97
N ASP A 214 -4.66 29.28 4.77
CA ASP A 214 -5.17 29.86 3.54
C ASP A 214 -4.70 31.32 3.44
N HIS A 215 -3.87 31.60 2.43
CA HIS A 215 -3.41 32.94 2.09
C HIS A 215 -4.26 33.50 0.95
N ALA A 216 -4.63 34.79 1.03
CA ALA A 216 -5.46 35.42 0.00
C ALA A 216 -4.68 35.59 -1.32
N THR A 217 -3.34 35.66 -1.26
CA THR A 217 -2.49 35.79 -2.44
C THR A 217 -1.26 34.87 -2.41
N ALA A 218 -0.72 34.59 -3.59
CA ALA A 218 0.56 33.89 -3.73
C ALA A 218 1.73 34.66 -3.09
N GLN A 219 1.66 35.99 -3.07
CA GLN A 219 2.68 36.82 -2.43
C GLN A 219 2.69 36.64 -0.91
N GLU A 220 1.52 36.67 -0.27
CA GLU A 220 1.37 36.43 1.17
C GLU A 220 1.87 35.03 1.57
N SER A 221 1.53 34.00 0.79
CA SER A 221 2.03 32.64 0.98
C SER A 221 3.56 32.56 0.87
N ALA A 222 4.14 33.25 -0.10
CA ALA A 222 5.59 33.30 -0.28
C ALA A 222 6.30 34.06 0.86
N GLU A 223 5.68 35.12 1.39
CA GLU A 223 6.19 35.85 2.56
C GLU A 223 6.15 35.02 3.84
N ALA A 224 5.04 34.33 4.10
CA ALA A 224 4.90 33.41 5.23
C ALA A 224 5.94 32.28 5.15
N SER A 225 6.12 31.68 3.96
CA SER A 225 7.13 30.66 3.72
C SER A 225 8.55 31.15 4.02
N ARG A 226 8.89 32.40 3.65
CA ARG A 226 10.20 33.01 3.95
C ARG A 226 10.40 33.25 5.44
N ARG A 227 9.40 33.77 6.15
CA ARG A 227 9.45 33.97 7.61
C ARG A 227 9.68 32.65 8.33
N CYS A 228 8.87 31.64 8.01
CA CYS A 228 9.00 30.30 8.60
C CYS A 228 10.38 29.69 8.31
N ALA A 229 10.89 29.79 7.08
CA ALA A 229 12.23 29.29 6.75
C ALA A 229 13.34 29.99 7.56
N SER A 230 13.17 31.26 7.93
CA SER A 230 14.12 31.95 8.82
C SER A 230 14.05 31.40 10.24
N ALA A 231 12.84 31.29 10.80
CA ALA A 231 12.63 30.77 12.14
C ALA A 231 13.14 29.33 12.29
N LEU A 232 12.91 28.46 11.30
CA LEU A 232 13.42 27.08 11.30
C LEU A 232 14.96 27.02 11.37
N ARG A 233 15.67 27.96 10.73
CA ARG A 233 17.14 28.02 10.80
C ARG A 233 17.65 28.49 12.16
N GLU A 234 16.82 29.23 12.90
CA GLU A 234 17.16 29.76 14.23
C GLU A 234 16.88 28.76 15.36
N LEU A 235 16.08 27.71 15.13
CA LEU A 235 15.79 26.66 16.11
C LEU A 235 17.03 25.88 16.60
N GLY A 236 18.15 25.94 15.87
CA GLY A 236 19.42 25.37 16.34
C GLY A 236 19.46 23.84 16.43
N LEU A 237 18.50 23.16 15.78
CA LEU A 237 18.42 21.69 15.70
C LEU A 237 19.71 21.14 15.07
N GLY A 238 20.59 20.55 15.89
CA GLY A 238 21.87 19.97 15.44
C GLY A 238 23.17 20.65 15.90
N ARG A 239 23.18 21.34 17.06
CA ARG A 239 24.42 21.68 17.77
C ARG A 239 24.59 20.86 19.04
#